data_AF-A0A7S2N776-F1
#
_entry.id   AF-A0A7S2N776-F1
#
_cell.length_a   1.000
_cell.length_b   1.000
_cell.length_c   1.000
_cell.angle_alpha   90.00
_cell.angle_beta   90.00
_cell.angle_gamma   90.00
#
_symmetry.space_group_name_H-M   'P 1'
#
loop_
_entity.id
_entity.type
_entity.pdbx_description
1 polymer ?
#
loop_
_entity_poly.entity_id
_entity_poly.type
_entity_poly.pdbx_seq_one_letter_code
_entity_poly.pdbx_strand_id
1 'polypeptide(L)'
;HTPFGKFKGNVNHDNIRYGLYLDNQYPRNLVRDADGHVISGCQRFNEAGKDNGLVPANVIEDEFDWHNMFVGQYSGGDLSFIRYTSVNNAHSMYWKTSKNFADGVSHHMIDSIIANDPKDSYGRLQVYGPSGPFTFLFTNNTFVGGPVGDAALCAGQHCGLGVADGPCNSQYLLEKVDFSEVQGRKIEFGVHSTDAGHVLPIFVAKDDSLGGHRSMASRYLNGFADVEGCQQLGSEEWSRAHACSVPLRRLNVWGRDSGKLNLSGPGYDVRANNEDPVHGMNAGQMYYEARNSMAYGAPVLVGGKYKLSGSWAGNMVIDFSDDLLGQYFGTPNEEITLQVGRSKCQLHASDDRRFLSPTGPVPRIVRTHARIEDGKFECPPRSGRSTAPTSNCSKLAGVQASCSADGCKVRAKGMKRKTCSAYCADASLFCVGAWAPAKPRGCQVDADVRVTCDDAPAGKARICECSAEKEDRRRRGGRRGRQRDRRRRRGGGPPGPLLPA
;
A
#
# COMPACT_ATOMS: atom_id res chain seq x y z
N HIS A 1 13.75 6.27 4.80
CA HIS A 1 13.57 7.66 5.25
C HIS A 1 13.30 7.69 6.76
N THR A 2 13.60 8.81 7.42
CA THR A 2 13.29 9.01 8.84
C THR A 2 11.78 9.25 9.01
N PRO A 3 11.11 8.62 9.98
CA PRO A 3 9.73 8.98 10.36
C PRO A 3 9.66 10.42 10.86
N PHE A 4 8.67 11.18 10.40
CA PHE A 4 8.38 12.51 10.94
C PHE A 4 7.24 12.49 11.96
N GLY A 5 6.51 11.37 12.09
CA GLY A 5 5.42 11.23 13.04
C GLY A 5 4.19 12.00 12.58
N LYS A 6 3.88 13.11 13.22
CA LYS A 6 2.64 13.86 13.00
C LYS A 6 2.93 15.33 12.69
N PHE A 7 2.40 15.81 11.57
CA PHE A 7 2.22 17.23 11.29
C PHE A 7 0.75 17.59 11.47
N LYS A 8 0.47 18.71 12.14
CA LYS A 8 -0.90 19.09 12.47
C LYS A 8 -1.14 20.59 12.33
N GLY A 9 -2.24 20.95 11.68
CA GLY A 9 -2.78 22.31 11.68
C GLY A 9 -1.97 23.31 10.87
N ASN A 10 -1.25 22.87 9.84
CA ASN A 10 -0.56 23.83 8.97
C ASN A 10 -1.53 24.40 7.94
N VAL A 11 -1.17 25.58 7.47
CA VAL A 11 -1.85 26.28 6.39
C VAL A 11 -0.81 26.66 5.36
N ASN A 12 -1.02 26.24 4.11
CA ASN A 12 -0.19 26.58 2.98
C ASN A 12 -1.06 27.27 1.93
N HIS A 13 -0.80 28.55 1.65
CA HIS A 13 -1.61 29.29 0.69
C HIS A 13 -0.79 30.23 -0.18
N ASP A 14 -1.26 30.42 -1.42
CA ASP A 14 -0.69 31.39 -2.37
C ASP A 14 0.82 31.27 -2.60
N ASN A 15 1.39 30.08 -2.39
CA ASN A 15 2.84 29.86 -2.52
C ASN A 15 3.30 29.80 -3.98
N ILE A 16 2.42 30.15 -4.93
CA ILE A 16 2.53 30.04 -6.40
C ILE A 16 2.64 28.58 -6.87
N ARG A 17 3.60 27.81 -6.34
CA ARG A 17 3.94 26.49 -6.86
C ARG A 17 3.62 25.33 -5.92
N TYR A 18 4.05 25.38 -4.65
CA TYR A 18 3.93 24.23 -3.76
C TYR A 18 3.18 24.60 -2.49
N GLY A 19 2.13 23.84 -2.21
CA GLY A 19 1.55 23.77 -0.87
C GLY A 19 2.34 22.80 0.00
N LEU A 20 1.67 21.99 0.82
CA LEU A 20 2.33 20.86 1.47
C LEU A 20 2.84 19.86 0.41
N TYR A 21 4.16 19.66 0.38
CA TYR A 21 4.80 18.80 -0.61
C TYR A 21 5.87 17.87 -0.02
N LEU A 22 5.52 16.61 0.22
CA LEU A 22 6.39 15.62 0.87
C LEU A 22 6.97 14.62 -0.12
N ASP A 23 7.94 15.05 -0.93
CA ASP A 23 8.47 14.18 -1.97
C ASP A 23 9.38 13.04 -1.45
N ASN A 24 9.30 11.88 -2.10
CA ASN A 24 10.11 10.67 -1.87
C ASN A 24 10.12 10.14 -0.42
N GLN A 25 8.96 9.99 0.21
CA GLN A 25 8.85 9.59 1.61
C GLN A 25 8.45 8.12 1.82
N TYR A 26 9.44 7.25 2.01
CA TYR A 26 9.24 5.87 2.49
C TYR A 26 9.89 5.69 3.87
N PRO A 27 9.22 6.10 4.96
CA PRO A 27 9.74 6.04 6.30
C PRO A 27 9.86 4.58 6.78
N ARG A 28 10.80 4.35 7.69
CA ARG A 28 10.97 3.07 8.38
C ARG A 28 11.38 3.31 9.83
N ASN A 29 11.20 2.31 10.69
CA ASN A 29 11.77 2.34 12.03
C ASN A 29 13.30 2.23 11.96
N LEU A 30 13.98 3.37 12.08
CA LEU A 30 15.44 3.45 12.06
C LEU A 30 16.02 3.30 13.47
N VAL A 31 17.13 2.56 13.57
CA VAL A 31 17.86 2.45 14.84
C VAL A 31 18.57 3.77 15.14
N ARG A 32 18.31 4.32 16.33
CA ARG A 32 18.92 5.55 16.82
C ARG A 32 19.75 5.32 18.09
N ASP A 33 20.75 6.14 18.30
CA ASP A 33 21.45 6.22 19.59
C ASP A 33 20.66 7.03 20.63
N ALA A 34 21.24 7.21 21.82
CA ALA A 34 20.64 7.95 22.93
C ALA A 34 20.40 9.43 22.59
N ASP A 35 21.17 9.98 21.65
CA ASP A 35 21.08 11.38 21.21
C ASP A 35 20.14 11.52 19.99
N GLY A 36 19.49 10.44 19.56
CA GLY A 36 18.53 10.43 18.47
C GLY A 36 19.15 10.37 17.07
N HIS A 37 20.46 10.17 16.95
CA HIS A 37 21.12 10.04 15.64
C HIS A 37 20.89 8.66 15.05
N VAL A 38 20.67 8.58 13.73
CA VAL A 38 20.55 7.30 13.03
C VAL A 38 21.91 6.60 13.02
N ILE A 39 22.00 5.45 13.71
CA ILE A 39 23.25 4.68 13.83
C ILE A 39 23.27 3.44 12.91
N SER A 40 22.13 3.10 12.28
CA SER A 40 22.09 2.16 11.17
C SER A 40 20.86 2.39 10.29
N GLY A 41 21.05 2.57 8.97
CA GLY A 41 19.96 2.89 8.04
C GLY A 41 20.01 2.23 6.64
N CYS A 42 21.05 1.45 6.33
CA CYS A 42 21.23 0.81 5.01
C CYS A 42 21.05 -0.72 5.04
N GLN A 43 20.38 -1.26 6.06
CA GLN A 43 20.20 -2.70 6.20
C GLN A 43 19.12 -3.22 5.24
N ARG A 44 19.30 -4.47 4.78
CA ARG A 44 18.26 -5.21 4.05
C ARG A 44 17.04 -5.38 4.97
N PHE A 45 15.86 -5.52 4.37
CA PHE A 45 14.67 -5.98 5.10
C PHE A 45 14.99 -7.23 5.93
N ASN A 46 14.37 -7.32 7.10
CA ASN A 46 14.40 -8.53 7.89
C ASN A 46 13.78 -9.70 7.10
N GLU A 47 14.11 -10.93 7.51
CA GLU A 47 13.68 -12.14 6.80
C GLU A 47 12.17 -12.34 6.75
N ALA A 48 11.39 -11.54 7.50
CA ALA A 48 9.94 -11.57 7.56
C ALA A 48 9.28 -10.35 6.89
N GLY A 49 10.06 -9.39 6.36
CA GLY A 49 9.58 -8.17 5.70
C GLY A 49 8.86 -7.20 6.63
N LYS A 50 8.86 -7.45 7.95
CA LYS A 50 8.11 -6.64 8.93
C LYS A 50 8.65 -5.22 9.08
N ASP A 51 9.87 -4.98 8.65
CA ASP A 51 10.53 -3.67 8.61
C ASP A 51 10.35 -2.95 7.26
N ASN A 52 9.54 -3.50 6.36
CA ASN A 52 9.13 -2.85 5.12
C ASN A 52 8.03 -1.80 5.36
N GLY A 53 8.39 -0.76 6.11
CA GLY A 53 7.55 0.40 6.35
C GLY A 53 7.63 0.94 7.76
N LEU A 54 6.70 1.83 8.08
CA LEU A 54 6.57 2.47 9.37
C LEU A 54 5.26 2.08 10.05
N VAL A 55 5.35 1.74 11.34
CA VAL A 55 4.20 1.45 12.21
C VAL A 55 4.39 2.20 13.54
N PRO A 56 3.46 3.09 13.94
CA PRO A 56 2.29 3.57 13.17
C PRO A 56 2.71 4.47 12.00
N ALA A 57 1.86 4.59 10.97
CA ALA A 57 2.08 5.49 9.84
C ALA A 57 2.37 6.94 10.26
N ASN A 58 3.06 7.68 9.39
CA ASN A 58 3.14 9.13 9.56
C ASN A 58 1.77 9.74 9.24
N VAL A 59 1.44 10.85 9.90
CA VAL A 59 0.16 11.53 9.82
C VAL A 59 0.35 13.00 9.47
N ILE A 60 -0.46 13.48 8.54
CA ILE A 60 -0.71 14.89 8.26
C ILE A 60 -2.16 15.14 8.65
N GLU A 61 -2.39 16.01 9.61
CA GLU A 61 -3.70 16.21 10.21
C GLU A 61 -4.12 17.67 10.17
N ASP A 62 -5.38 17.96 9.88
CA ASP A 62 -5.91 19.33 9.88
C ASP A 62 -5.09 20.28 8.97
N GLU A 63 -4.53 19.75 7.88
CA GLU A 63 -3.79 20.54 6.87
C GLU A 63 -4.78 21.30 6.00
N PHE A 64 -4.48 22.57 5.73
CA PHE A 64 -5.27 23.40 4.83
C PHE A 64 -4.40 23.98 3.72
N ASP A 65 -4.64 23.54 2.48
CA ASP A 65 -3.97 24.03 1.29
C ASP A 65 -4.94 24.84 0.41
N TRP A 66 -4.55 26.07 0.06
CA TRP A 66 -5.35 26.96 -0.78
C TRP A 66 -4.54 27.60 -1.91
N HIS A 67 -5.06 27.57 -3.14
CA HIS A 67 -4.52 28.32 -4.28
C HIS A 67 -3.03 28.03 -4.60
N ASN A 68 -2.63 26.77 -4.42
CA ASN A 68 -1.30 26.25 -4.77
C ASN A 68 -1.36 25.44 -6.08
N MET A 69 -0.24 25.41 -6.82
CA MET A 69 -0.18 24.62 -8.05
C MET A 69 -0.08 23.12 -7.76
N PHE A 70 0.74 22.71 -6.79
CA PHE A 70 0.95 21.32 -6.42
C PHE A 70 0.85 21.14 -4.90
N VAL A 71 -0.04 20.25 -4.48
CA VAL A 71 -0.15 19.74 -3.11
C VAL A 71 0.00 18.23 -3.16
N GLY A 72 0.71 17.61 -2.20
CA GLY A 72 0.89 16.16 -2.15
C GLY A 72 2.35 15.72 -2.21
N GLN A 73 2.70 14.85 -3.15
CA GLN A 73 4.01 14.19 -3.22
C GLN A 73 4.19 13.35 -4.48
N TYR A 74 5.39 13.18 -5.04
CA TYR A 74 5.49 12.20 -6.14
C TYR A 74 5.43 10.77 -5.65
N SER A 75 6.27 10.43 -4.67
CA SER A 75 6.44 9.05 -4.23
C SER A 75 6.44 8.99 -2.71
N GLY A 76 5.57 8.19 -2.12
CA GLY A 76 5.50 8.07 -0.67
C GLY A 76 4.66 6.91 -0.19
N GLY A 77 4.97 6.35 0.98
CA GLY A 77 4.24 5.25 1.60
C GLY A 77 4.18 5.40 3.11
N ASP A 78 3.22 4.74 3.74
CA ASP A 78 2.95 4.87 5.18
C ASP A 78 2.69 6.33 5.61
N LEU A 79 1.95 7.08 4.79
CA LEU A 79 1.55 8.48 5.03
C LEU A 79 0.03 8.60 4.94
N SER A 80 -0.59 9.13 6.00
CA SER A 80 -2.04 9.34 6.09
C SER A 80 -2.37 10.84 6.17
N PHE A 81 -3.32 11.29 5.35
CA PHE A 81 -3.92 12.62 5.43
C PHE A 81 -5.27 12.50 6.16
N ILE A 82 -5.41 13.21 7.28
CA ILE A 82 -6.61 13.18 8.13
C ILE A 82 -7.18 14.59 8.23
N ARG A 83 -8.44 14.77 7.88
CA ARG A 83 -9.10 16.09 7.86
C ARG A 83 -8.33 17.13 7.04
N TYR A 84 -7.74 16.68 5.93
CA TYR A 84 -7.12 17.57 4.97
C TYR A 84 -8.20 18.39 4.27
N THR A 85 -7.95 19.69 4.09
CA THR A 85 -8.83 20.59 3.36
C THR A 85 -8.07 21.20 2.20
N SER A 86 -8.53 20.91 0.98
CA SER A 86 -8.04 21.52 -0.25
C SER A 86 -9.08 22.50 -0.78
N VAL A 87 -8.69 23.74 -1.06
CA VAL A 87 -9.56 24.73 -1.71
C VAL A 87 -8.84 25.35 -2.90
N ASN A 88 -9.47 25.37 -4.08
CA ASN A 88 -9.01 26.11 -5.26
C ASN A 88 -7.53 25.87 -5.63
N ASN A 89 -6.97 24.70 -5.34
CA ASN A 89 -5.64 24.33 -5.80
C ASN A 89 -5.71 23.96 -7.29
N ALA A 90 -4.63 24.19 -8.05
CA ALA A 90 -4.58 23.69 -9.43
C ALA A 90 -4.59 22.16 -9.45
N HIS A 91 -3.97 21.53 -8.43
CA HIS A 91 -4.09 20.10 -8.15
C HIS A 91 -4.34 19.92 -6.65
N SER A 92 -5.53 19.46 -6.29
CA SER A 92 -5.93 19.24 -4.90
C SER A 92 -5.09 18.19 -4.18
N MET A 93 -4.56 17.25 -4.95
CA MET A 93 -3.58 16.27 -4.50
C MET A 93 -2.87 15.75 -5.74
N TYR A 94 -1.55 15.62 -5.66
CA TYR A 94 -0.69 15.20 -6.76
C TYR A 94 0.21 14.08 -6.25
N TRP A 95 -0.22 12.83 -6.45
CA TRP A 95 0.39 11.62 -5.89
C TRP A 95 0.64 10.57 -6.97
N LYS A 96 1.90 10.22 -7.26
CA LYS A 96 2.24 9.27 -8.35
C LYS A 96 2.43 7.82 -7.89
N THR A 97 3.03 7.58 -6.74
CA THR A 97 3.30 6.20 -6.26
C THR A 97 3.09 6.03 -4.77
N SER A 98 2.51 4.89 -4.39
CA SER A 98 2.30 4.50 -3.00
C SER A 98 2.41 2.99 -2.79
N LYS A 99 2.08 2.55 -1.57
CA LYS A 99 1.95 1.15 -1.17
C LYS A 99 0.86 0.99 -0.13
N ASN A 100 0.51 -0.25 0.18
CA ASN A 100 -0.30 -0.57 1.35
C ASN A 100 0.46 -0.19 2.63
N PHE A 101 -0.30 0.24 3.65
CA PHE A 101 0.27 0.60 4.94
C PHE A 101 0.85 -0.63 5.64
N ALA A 102 2.03 -0.46 6.24
CA ALA A 102 2.68 -1.52 7.01
C ALA A 102 1.92 -1.89 8.29
N ASP A 103 1.09 -0.98 8.82
CA ASP A 103 0.27 -1.23 10.01
C ASP A 103 -1.03 -1.99 9.72
N GLY A 104 -1.40 -2.14 8.44
CA GLY A 104 -2.61 -2.83 7.98
C GLY A 104 -3.93 -2.19 8.39
N VAL A 105 -3.91 -0.97 8.94
CA VAL A 105 -5.11 -0.31 9.49
C VAL A 105 -5.25 1.16 9.08
N SER A 106 -4.17 1.81 8.68
CA SER A 106 -4.20 3.21 8.25
C SER A 106 -4.75 3.34 6.82
N HIS A 107 -5.36 4.49 6.55
CA HIS A 107 -5.91 4.85 5.24
C HIS A 107 -5.18 6.08 4.69
N HIS A 108 -5.15 6.26 3.37
CA HIS A 108 -4.38 7.33 2.73
C HIS A 108 -5.03 8.69 2.93
N MET A 109 -6.36 8.77 2.83
CA MET A 109 -7.13 10.00 3.05
C MET A 109 -8.39 9.73 3.87
N ILE A 110 -8.56 10.44 4.98
CA ILE A 110 -9.63 10.25 5.96
C ILE A 110 -10.28 11.59 6.28
N ASP A 111 -11.62 11.64 6.35
CA ASP A 111 -12.38 12.80 6.84
C ASP A 111 -12.03 14.12 6.12
N SER A 112 -11.59 14.07 4.85
CA SER A 112 -11.03 15.22 4.14
C SER A 112 -12.03 15.88 3.21
N ILE A 113 -11.86 17.18 2.99
CA ILE A 113 -12.69 18.00 2.09
C ILE A 113 -11.85 18.49 0.93
N ILE A 114 -12.31 18.22 -0.29
CA ILE A 114 -11.69 18.68 -1.51
C ILE A 114 -12.71 19.56 -2.24
N ALA A 115 -12.49 20.88 -2.20
CA ALA A 115 -13.41 21.88 -2.71
C ALA A 115 -12.79 22.71 -3.83
N ASN A 116 -13.61 23.09 -4.80
CA ASN A 116 -13.25 24.09 -5.81
C ASN A 116 -14.44 25.02 -6.07
N ASP A 117 -14.26 26.32 -5.89
CA ASP A 117 -15.25 27.32 -6.26
C ASP A 117 -15.35 27.41 -7.80
N PRO A 118 -16.55 27.18 -8.39
CA PRO A 118 -16.77 27.31 -9.85
C PRO A 118 -16.44 28.68 -10.44
N LYS A 119 -16.37 29.72 -9.61
CA LYS A 119 -16.01 31.08 -10.03
C LYS A 119 -14.52 31.38 -9.90
N ASP A 120 -13.76 30.50 -9.27
CA ASP A 120 -12.31 30.64 -9.16
C ASP A 120 -11.66 30.33 -10.51
N SER A 121 -10.83 31.25 -11.00
CA SER A 121 -10.20 31.14 -12.32
C SER A 121 -8.95 30.27 -12.32
N TYR A 122 -8.42 29.92 -11.14
CA TYR A 122 -7.16 29.20 -10.98
C TYR A 122 -7.38 27.72 -10.67
N GLY A 123 -8.20 27.44 -9.67
CA GLY A 123 -8.41 26.12 -9.12
C GLY A 123 -9.09 25.15 -10.07
N ARG A 124 -8.74 23.87 -9.91
CA ARG A 124 -9.45 22.75 -10.53
C ARG A 124 -9.71 21.67 -9.49
N LEU A 125 -10.92 21.14 -9.47
CA LEU A 125 -11.25 20.00 -8.62
C LEU A 125 -10.62 18.73 -9.22
N GLN A 126 -9.41 18.37 -8.74
CA GLN A 126 -8.73 17.17 -9.20
C GLN A 126 -7.72 16.61 -8.20
N VAL A 127 -8.00 15.41 -7.71
CA VAL A 127 -7.05 14.56 -7.00
C VAL A 127 -6.43 13.61 -8.01
N TYR A 128 -5.15 13.79 -8.31
CA TYR A 128 -4.38 12.82 -9.08
C TYR A 128 -3.77 11.80 -8.12
N GLY A 129 -4.35 10.60 -8.10
CA GLY A 129 -3.96 9.53 -7.19
C GLY A 129 -2.88 8.60 -7.74
N PRO A 130 -2.22 7.84 -6.86
CA PRO A 130 -1.04 7.06 -7.21
C PRO A 130 -1.33 5.77 -7.98
N SER A 131 -0.36 5.36 -8.81
CA SER A 131 -0.33 4.02 -9.40
C SER A 131 0.59 3.06 -8.65
N GLY A 132 0.50 1.77 -9.01
CA GLY A 132 1.26 0.67 -8.44
C GLY A 132 0.39 -0.47 -7.88
N PRO A 133 1.02 -1.54 -7.37
CA PRO A 133 0.38 -2.81 -7.00
C PRO A 133 -0.29 -2.80 -5.62
N PHE A 134 -1.03 -1.75 -5.27
CA PHE A 134 -1.57 -1.53 -3.93
C PHE A 134 -3.04 -1.08 -3.96
N THR A 135 -3.63 -0.93 -2.78
CA THR A 135 -4.96 -0.35 -2.60
C THR A 135 -4.82 1.05 -2.00
N PHE A 136 -5.27 2.08 -2.73
CA PHE A 136 -5.37 3.45 -2.26
C PHE A 136 -6.70 3.64 -1.53
N LEU A 137 -6.63 4.01 -0.26
CA LEU A 137 -7.74 3.92 0.69
C LEU A 137 -8.29 5.32 1.02
N PHE A 138 -9.55 5.57 0.66
CA PHE A 138 -10.31 6.76 1.04
C PHE A 138 -11.46 6.39 1.98
N THR A 139 -11.54 7.07 3.13
CA THR A 139 -12.69 6.95 4.03
C THR A 139 -13.26 8.31 4.41
N ASN A 140 -14.57 8.49 4.20
CA ASN A 140 -15.33 9.66 4.61
C ASN A 140 -14.80 10.99 4.02
N ASN A 141 -14.58 11.02 2.71
CA ASN A 141 -14.06 12.22 2.04
C ASN A 141 -15.15 12.88 1.18
N THR A 142 -15.17 14.20 1.14
CA THR A 142 -16.16 14.97 0.36
C THR A 142 -15.47 15.73 -0.76
N PHE A 143 -16.00 15.60 -1.98
CA PHE A 143 -15.63 16.39 -3.14
C PHE A 143 -16.79 17.35 -3.48
N VAL A 144 -16.49 18.64 -3.63
CA VAL A 144 -17.53 19.67 -3.82
C VAL A 144 -17.10 20.75 -4.80
N GLY A 145 -18.03 21.14 -5.68
CA GLY A 145 -17.86 22.22 -6.65
C GLY A 145 -17.19 21.77 -7.94
N GLY A 146 -16.47 22.68 -8.58
CA GLY A 146 -15.88 22.48 -9.90
C GLY A 146 -15.27 23.80 -10.43
N PRO A 147 -14.89 23.89 -11.71
CA PRO A 147 -14.84 22.79 -12.66
C PRO A 147 -13.79 21.76 -12.25
N VAL A 148 -14.03 20.51 -12.63
CA VAL A 148 -12.98 19.47 -12.60
C VAL A 148 -11.94 19.76 -13.68
N GLY A 149 -10.71 19.29 -13.48
CA GLY A 149 -9.74 19.18 -14.58
C GLY A 149 -10.06 17.96 -15.43
N ASP A 150 -9.43 16.81 -15.15
CA ASP A 150 -9.79 15.54 -15.79
C ASP A 150 -11.01 14.87 -15.13
N ALA A 151 -11.01 14.81 -13.79
CA ALA A 151 -12.10 14.38 -12.92
C ALA A 151 -11.79 14.78 -11.47
N ALA A 152 -12.78 14.70 -10.58
CA ALA A 152 -12.58 14.93 -9.15
C ALA A 152 -11.54 13.96 -8.55
N LEU A 153 -11.58 12.67 -8.92
CA LEU A 153 -10.60 11.66 -8.52
C LEU A 153 -10.05 10.90 -9.74
N CYS A 154 -8.75 11.03 -10.00
CA CYS A 154 -8.09 10.40 -11.13
C CYS A 154 -7.20 9.26 -10.67
N ALA A 155 -7.39 8.08 -11.24
CA ALA A 155 -6.61 6.89 -10.93
C ALA A 155 -5.33 6.78 -11.77
N GLY A 156 -4.29 6.21 -11.18
CA GLY A 156 -3.10 5.75 -11.90
C GLY A 156 -2.21 6.87 -12.44
N GLN A 157 -2.11 8.00 -11.73
CA GLN A 157 -1.34 9.16 -12.18
C GLN A 157 0.07 8.76 -12.61
N HIS A 158 0.45 9.14 -13.82
CA HIS A 158 1.77 8.93 -14.39
C HIS A 158 2.21 7.48 -14.57
N CYS A 159 1.34 6.48 -14.40
CA CYS A 159 1.80 5.10 -14.45
C CYS A 159 2.61 4.76 -15.70
N GLY A 160 3.75 4.08 -15.52
CA GLY A 160 4.69 3.74 -16.59
C GLY A 160 5.57 4.92 -17.06
N LEU A 161 5.39 6.12 -16.51
CA LEU A 161 6.15 7.34 -16.81
C LEU A 161 6.91 7.87 -15.59
N GLY A 162 8.05 8.50 -15.88
CA GLY A 162 8.85 9.21 -14.87
C GLY A 162 9.18 8.35 -13.64
N VAL A 163 8.76 8.84 -12.47
CA VAL A 163 8.93 8.23 -11.14
C VAL A 163 7.72 7.40 -10.69
N ALA A 164 6.67 7.31 -11.51
CA ALA A 164 5.50 6.53 -11.15
C ALA A 164 5.73 5.06 -11.49
N ASP A 165 5.75 4.23 -10.46
CA ASP A 165 5.94 2.79 -10.60
C ASP A 165 4.71 2.12 -11.25
N GLY A 166 4.95 0.98 -11.88
CA GLY A 166 3.97 -0.02 -12.28
C GLY A 166 3.84 -1.16 -11.24
N PRO A 167 3.17 -2.28 -11.54
CA PRO A 167 2.19 -2.43 -12.61
C PRO A 167 1.04 -1.40 -12.47
N CYS A 168 0.45 -0.97 -13.59
CA CYS A 168 -0.57 0.09 -13.63
C CYS A 168 -1.96 -0.29 -13.09
N ASN A 169 -2.07 -1.39 -12.36
CA ASN A 169 -3.33 -1.98 -11.89
C ASN A 169 -3.65 -1.65 -10.42
N SER A 170 -3.41 -0.40 -10.04
CA SER A 170 -3.78 0.14 -8.72
C SER A 170 -5.27 -0.02 -8.44
N GLN A 171 -5.61 -0.31 -7.18
CA GLN A 171 -7.00 -0.39 -6.73
C GLN A 171 -7.34 0.82 -5.87
N TYR A 172 -8.51 1.39 -6.05
CA TYR A 172 -8.99 2.53 -5.28
C TYR A 172 -10.18 2.09 -4.45
N LEU A 173 -10.02 2.00 -3.13
CA LEU A 173 -11.13 1.74 -2.22
C LEU A 173 -11.76 3.06 -1.80
N LEU A 174 -13.05 3.20 -2.08
CA LEU A 174 -13.86 4.32 -1.65
C LEU A 174 -14.86 3.85 -0.59
N GLU A 175 -14.78 4.42 0.60
CA GLU A 175 -15.73 4.26 1.69
C GLU A 175 -16.28 5.63 2.07
N LYS A 176 -17.60 5.80 2.03
CA LYS A 176 -18.31 7.05 2.38
C LYS A 176 -17.74 8.26 1.65
N VAL A 177 -17.41 8.11 0.37
CA VAL A 177 -16.95 9.21 -0.46
C VAL A 177 -18.15 9.89 -1.09
N ASP A 178 -18.27 11.20 -0.85
CA ASP A 178 -19.37 12.00 -1.37
C ASP A 178 -18.93 12.80 -2.59
N PHE A 179 -19.61 12.55 -3.72
CA PHE A 179 -19.45 13.26 -4.98
C PHE A 179 -20.73 14.00 -5.40
N SER A 180 -21.73 14.10 -4.53
CA SER A 180 -23.06 14.62 -4.87
C SER A 180 -23.06 16.05 -5.41
N GLU A 181 -22.14 16.88 -4.91
CA GLU A 181 -21.99 18.29 -5.28
C GLU A 181 -20.85 18.54 -6.28
N VAL A 182 -20.34 17.49 -6.93
CA VAL A 182 -19.30 17.62 -7.97
C VAL A 182 -19.91 18.10 -9.29
N GLN A 183 -19.37 19.19 -9.83
CA GLN A 183 -19.72 19.72 -11.13
C GLN A 183 -18.77 19.18 -12.20
N GLY A 184 -19.07 17.99 -12.71
CA GLY A 184 -18.33 17.35 -13.79
C GLY A 184 -18.10 15.87 -13.55
N ARG A 185 -17.00 15.36 -14.09
CA ARG A 185 -16.62 13.95 -13.97
C ARG A 185 -16.13 13.61 -12.56
N LYS A 186 -16.64 12.52 -11.99
CA LYS A 186 -16.33 12.08 -10.62
C LYS A 186 -15.03 11.29 -10.58
N ILE A 187 -14.86 10.33 -11.50
CA ILE A 187 -13.65 9.51 -11.60
C ILE A 187 -13.06 9.52 -13.00
N GLU A 188 -11.74 9.33 -13.13
CA GLU A 188 -11.06 9.08 -14.40
C GLU A 188 -9.97 8.01 -14.25
N PHE A 189 -9.69 7.27 -15.33
CA PHE A 189 -8.65 6.24 -15.38
C PHE A 189 -7.41 6.73 -16.15
N GLY A 190 -6.23 6.63 -15.52
CA GLY A 190 -4.94 6.73 -16.20
C GLY A 190 -4.46 8.13 -16.53
N VAL A 191 -4.83 9.14 -15.76
CA VAL A 191 -4.44 10.51 -16.09
C VAL A 191 -2.92 10.66 -16.17
N HIS A 192 -2.44 11.21 -17.28
CA HIS A 192 -1.02 11.37 -17.62
C HIS A 192 -0.21 10.07 -17.59
N SER A 193 -0.81 8.92 -17.83
CA SER A 193 -0.11 7.62 -17.79
C SER A 193 0.29 7.12 -19.18
N THR A 194 1.02 6.01 -19.20
CA THR A 194 1.09 5.13 -20.39
C THR A 194 -0.26 4.47 -20.63
N ASP A 195 -0.44 3.88 -21.80
CA ASP A 195 -1.69 3.22 -22.21
C ASP A 195 -2.24 2.24 -21.16
N ALA A 196 -1.36 1.49 -20.47
CA ALA A 196 -1.74 0.57 -19.40
C ALA A 196 -2.46 1.27 -18.23
N GLY A 197 -2.08 2.50 -17.87
CA GLY A 197 -2.73 3.24 -16.80
C GLY A 197 -4.15 3.68 -17.16
N HIS A 198 -4.48 3.84 -18.44
CA HIS A 198 -5.87 4.09 -18.87
C HIS A 198 -6.76 2.85 -18.78
N VAL A 199 -6.17 1.66 -18.73
CA VAL A 199 -6.90 0.39 -18.89
C VAL A 199 -6.99 -0.40 -17.59
N LEU A 200 -5.92 -0.45 -16.79
CA LEU A 200 -5.77 -1.41 -15.70
C LEU A 200 -6.22 -0.99 -14.30
N PRO A 201 -6.28 0.30 -13.91
CA PRO A 201 -6.77 0.68 -12.59
C PRO A 201 -8.23 0.28 -12.38
N ILE A 202 -8.60 0.04 -11.12
CA ILE A 202 -9.97 -0.27 -10.72
C ILE A 202 -10.40 0.55 -9.52
N PHE A 203 -11.70 0.85 -9.44
CA PHE A 203 -12.34 1.41 -8.25
C PHE A 203 -13.21 0.36 -7.59
N VAL A 204 -13.27 0.35 -6.26
CA VAL A 204 -14.09 -0.56 -5.46
C VAL A 204 -14.76 0.18 -4.30
N ALA A 205 -16.00 -0.19 -3.98
CA ALA A 205 -16.77 0.39 -2.88
C ALA A 205 -17.78 -0.64 -2.34
N LYS A 206 -18.21 -0.46 -1.08
CA LYS A 206 -19.27 -1.27 -0.46
C LYS A 206 -20.59 -0.50 -0.31
N ASP A 207 -20.50 0.82 -0.33
CA ASP A 207 -21.59 1.76 -0.20
C ASP A 207 -21.80 2.51 -1.53
N ASP A 208 -22.54 3.62 -1.48
CA ASP A 208 -22.91 4.40 -2.65
C ASP A 208 -21.80 5.32 -3.18
N SER A 209 -20.56 5.21 -2.68
CA SER A 209 -19.40 5.99 -3.15
C SER A 209 -19.15 5.86 -4.66
N LEU A 210 -19.60 4.76 -5.25
CA LEU A 210 -19.54 4.49 -6.70
C LEU A 210 -20.94 4.43 -7.33
N GLY A 211 -21.89 5.23 -6.84
CA GLY A 211 -23.26 5.27 -7.38
C GLY A 211 -24.03 3.95 -7.21
N GLY A 212 -23.77 3.23 -6.12
CA GLY A 212 -24.37 1.92 -5.82
C GLY A 212 -23.66 0.71 -6.47
N HIS A 213 -22.56 0.94 -7.21
CA HIS A 213 -21.77 -0.12 -7.82
C HIS A 213 -20.66 -0.62 -6.89
N ARG A 214 -20.37 -1.94 -6.91
CA ARG A 214 -19.33 -2.51 -6.04
C ARG A 214 -17.93 -2.34 -6.56
N SER A 215 -17.76 -2.40 -7.88
CA SER A 215 -16.47 -2.18 -8.51
C SER A 215 -16.63 -1.64 -9.93
N MET A 216 -15.60 -0.96 -10.41
CA MET A 216 -15.56 -0.39 -11.76
C MET A 216 -14.20 -0.69 -12.40
N ALA A 217 -14.24 -1.22 -13.62
CA ALA A 217 -13.10 -1.35 -14.52
C ALA A 217 -13.16 -0.30 -15.62
N SER A 218 -12.01 0.04 -16.19
CA SER A 218 -11.93 0.98 -17.31
C SER A 218 -12.81 0.56 -18.48
N ARG A 219 -13.40 1.54 -19.17
CA ARG A 219 -14.25 1.36 -20.36
C ARG A 219 -13.60 0.53 -21.48
N TYR A 220 -12.26 0.50 -21.51
CA TYR A 220 -11.49 -0.21 -22.52
C TYR A 220 -11.50 -1.73 -22.37
N LEU A 221 -11.86 -2.25 -21.18
CA LEU A 221 -11.96 -3.68 -20.91
C LEU A 221 -13.34 -4.22 -21.28
N ASN A 222 -13.70 -4.12 -22.57
CA ASN A 222 -15.05 -4.39 -23.07
C ASN A 222 -15.60 -5.79 -22.77
N GLY A 223 -14.75 -6.81 -22.63
CA GLY A 223 -15.21 -8.16 -22.26
C GLY A 223 -15.81 -8.25 -20.86
N PHE A 224 -15.60 -7.26 -20.00
CA PHE A 224 -16.28 -7.20 -18.70
C PHE A 224 -17.78 -6.90 -18.84
N ALA A 225 -18.24 -6.32 -19.95
CA ALA A 225 -19.68 -6.16 -20.20
C ALA A 225 -20.41 -7.50 -20.39
N ASP A 226 -19.69 -8.56 -20.78
CA ASP A 226 -20.23 -9.91 -20.99
C ASP A 226 -20.20 -10.76 -19.71
N VAL A 227 -19.63 -10.24 -18.63
CA VAL A 227 -19.57 -10.93 -17.33
C VAL A 227 -20.88 -10.74 -16.59
N GLU A 228 -21.44 -11.84 -16.06
CA GLU A 228 -22.65 -11.79 -15.23
C GLU A 228 -22.47 -10.82 -14.04
N GLY A 229 -23.41 -9.90 -13.90
CA GLY A 229 -23.37 -8.87 -12.85
C GLY A 229 -22.53 -7.64 -13.20
N CYS A 230 -21.99 -7.56 -14.42
CA CYS A 230 -21.32 -6.37 -14.94
C CYS A 230 -22.13 -5.71 -16.06
N GLN A 231 -21.97 -4.39 -16.20
CA GLN A 231 -22.54 -3.62 -17.30
C GLN A 231 -21.69 -2.39 -17.61
N GLN A 232 -21.66 -1.98 -18.87
CA GLN A 232 -21.06 -0.70 -19.24
C GLN A 232 -21.98 0.45 -18.84
N LEU A 233 -21.45 1.44 -18.14
CA LEU A 233 -22.17 2.66 -17.81
C LEU A 233 -22.22 3.59 -19.03
N GLY A 234 -23.38 4.21 -19.26
CA GLY A 234 -23.54 5.26 -20.26
C GLY A 234 -23.06 6.64 -19.79
N SER A 235 -22.88 6.82 -18.49
CA SER A 235 -22.57 8.13 -17.89
C SER A 235 -21.09 8.50 -18.02
N GLU A 236 -20.84 9.72 -18.50
CA GLU A 236 -19.50 10.34 -18.53
C GLU A 236 -18.96 10.65 -17.12
N GLU A 237 -19.85 10.79 -16.13
CA GLU A 237 -19.42 11.10 -14.76
C GLU A 237 -18.55 9.98 -14.16
N TRP A 238 -18.74 8.75 -14.66
CA TRP A 238 -18.02 7.53 -14.29
C TRP A 238 -17.11 7.03 -15.41
N SER A 239 -16.68 7.91 -16.33
CA SER A 239 -15.84 7.56 -17.49
C SER A 239 -16.37 6.42 -18.36
N ARG A 240 -17.70 6.19 -18.39
CA ARG A 240 -18.33 5.05 -19.07
C ARG A 240 -17.71 3.69 -18.71
N ALA A 241 -17.30 3.55 -17.44
CA ALA A 241 -16.69 2.36 -16.89
C ALA A 241 -17.59 1.12 -16.98
N HIS A 242 -16.99 -0.07 -16.86
CA HIS A 242 -17.73 -1.31 -16.63
C HIS A 242 -17.94 -1.48 -15.13
N ALA A 243 -19.18 -1.30 -14.69
CA ALA A 243 -19.56 -1.44 -13.30
C ALA A 243 -20.02 -2.87 -13.00
N CYS A 244 -19.47 -3.48 -11.96
CA CYS A 244 -19.67 -4.88 -11.60
C CYS A 244 -20.20 -5.01 -10.16
N SER A 245 -21.18 -5.91 -9.98
CA SER A 245 -21.61 -6.38 -8.67
C SER A 245 -20.66 -7.44 -8.09
N VAL A 246 -19.94 -8.16 -8.96
CA VAL A 246 -18.88 -9.09 -8.61
C VAL A 246 -17.60 -8.31 -8.25
N PRO A 247 -16.84 -8.70 -7.20
CA PRO A 247 -15.64 -7.97 -6.83
C PRO A 247 -14.51 -8.10 -7.87
N LEU A 248 -14.06 -6.96 -8.38
CA LEU A 248 -12.81 -6.84 -9.15
C LEU A 248 -11.61 -6.70 -8.23
N ARG A 249 -10.51 -7.34 -8.60
CA ARG A 249 -9.21 -7.32 -7.91
C ARG A 249 -8.06 -7.26 -8.91
N ARG A 250 -6.85 -7.08 -8.42
CA ARG A 250 -5.62 -7.11 -9.24
C ARG A 250 -4.95 -8.48 -9.24
N LEU A 251 -4.38 -8.84 -10.38
CA LEU A 251 -3.41 -9.91 -10.56
C LEU A 251 -2.08 -9.31 -11.02
N ASN A 252 -1.00 -9.68 -10.36
CA ASN A 252 0.36 -9.29 -10.70
C ASN A 252 1.22 -10.52 -11.03
N VAL A 253 2.05 -10.41 -12.06
CA VAL A 253 3.12 -11.38 -12.35
C VAL A 253 4.44 -10.63 -12.27
N TRP A 254 5.23 -10.93 -11.24
CA TRP A 254 6.53 -10.32 -10.95
C TRP A 254 7.64 -11.15 -11.55
N GLY A 255 8.56 -10.53 -12.29
CA GLY A 255 9.76 -11.21 -12.76
C GLY A 255 10.46 -10.49 -13.90
N ARG A 256 11.24 -11.23 -14.70
CA ARG A 256 11.95 -10.64 -15.84
C ARG A 256 11.01 -10.47 -17.03
N ASP A 257 11.33 -9.51 -17.88
CA ASP A 257 10.68 -9.34 -19.17
C ASP A 257 10.69 -10.66 -19.95
N SER A 258 9.50 -11.18 -20.17
CA SER A 258 9.24 -12.41 -20.92
C SER A 258 8.46 -12.16 -22.20
N GLY A 259 8.49 -10.91 -22.69
CA GLY A 259 7.66 -10.45 -23.79
C GLY A 259 6.21 -10.30 -23.36
N LYS A 260 5.28 -10.55 -24.29
CA LYS A 260 3.84 -10.50 -24.01
C LYS A 260 3.40 -11.78 -23.29
N LEU A 261 2.74 -11.62 -22.14
CA LEU A 261 1.97 -12.69 -21.52
C LEU A 261 0.50 -12.56 -21.94
N ASN A 262 -0.27 -13.65 -21.83
CA ASN A 262 -1.69 -13.65 -22.15
C ASN A 262 -2.49 -14.34 -21.05
N LEU A 263 -3.47 -13.61 -20.53
CA LEU A 263 -4.48 -14.07 -19.59
C LEU A 263 -5.79 -14.34 -20.35
N SER A 264 -6.41 -15.50 -20.16
CA SER A 264 -7.73 -15.79 -20.70
C SER A 264 -8.68 -16.20 -19.57
N GLY A 265 -9.98 -15.99 -19.75
CA GLY A 265 -11.01 -16.21 -18.75
C GLY A 265 -12.02 -15.05 -18.68
N PRO A 266 -12.85 -15.00 -17.63
CA PRO A 266 -13.91 -14.00 -17.49
C PRO A 266 -13.38 -12.57 -17.66
N GLY A 267 -13.99 -11.82 -18.58
CA GLY A 267 -13.60 -10.45 -18.94
C GLY A 267 -12.64 -10.34 -20.14
N TYR A 268 -12.04 -11.45 -20.57
CA TYR A 268 -10.97 -11.46 -21.59
C TYR A 268 -11.26 -12.35 -22.81
N ASP A 269 -12.38 -13.08 -22.81
CA ASP A 269 -12.79 -13.95 -23.92
C ASP A 269 -13.45 -13.16 -25.07
N VAL A 270 -12.75 -12.11 -25.53
CA VAL A 270 -13.18 -11.19 -26.58
C VAL A 270 -12.09 -10.99 -27.63
N ARG A 271 -12.45 -10.38 -28.77
CA ARG A 271 -11.45 -10.02 -29.80
C ARG A 271 -10.53 -8.92 -29.27
N ALA A 272 -9.22 -9.12 -29.43
CA ALA A 272 -8.22 -8.10 -29.12
C ALA A 272 -8.45 -6.83 -29.94
N ASN A 273 -8.55 -5.70 -29.25
CA ASN A 273 -8.50 -4.37 -29.84
C ASN A 273 -7.06 -3.87 -29.77
N ASN A 274 -6.37 -3.76 -30.91
CA ASN A 274 -4.96 -3.35 -30.95
C ASN A 274 -4.76 -1.83 -31.01
N GLU A 275 -5.83 -1.04 -31.07
CA GLU A 275 -5.77 0.43 -31.09
C GLU A 275 -5.39 0.99 -29.73
N ASP A 276 -4.76 2.16 -29.72
CA ASP A 276 -4.44 2.92 -28.52
C ASP A 276 -5.73 3.34 -27.80
N PRO A 277 -5.78 3.31 -26.44
CA PRO A 277 -4.72 2.87 -25.52
C PRO A 277 -4.84 1.37 -25.15
N VAL A 278 -5.56 0.56 -25.91
CA VAL A 278 -5.96 -0.79 -25.49
C VAL A 278 -4.88 -1.83 -25.76
N HIS A 279 -4.27 -1.80 -26.95
CA HIS A 279 -3.20 -2.72 -27.36
C HIS A 279 -3.48 -4.21 -27.03
N GLY A 280 -4.72 -4.67 -27.11
CA GLY A 280 -5.12 -6.05 -26.84
C GLY A 280 -5.25 -6.40 -25.36
N MET A 281 -5.04 -5.45 -24.43
CA MET A 281 -5.27 -5.66 -22.99
C MET A 281 -6.73 -6.04 -22.70
N ASN A 282 -7.68 -5.59 -23.52
CA ASN A 282 -9.09 -6.00 -23.43
C ASN A 282 -9.31 -7.50 -23.66
N ALA A 283 -8.40 -8.17 -24.38
CA ALA A 283 -8.40 -9.62 -24.59
C ALA A 283 -7.28 -10.32 -23.78
N GLY A 284 -6.82 -9.66 -22.72
CA GLY A 284 -5.91 -10.23 -21.73
C GLY A 284 -4.44 -10.26 -22.13
N GLN A 285 -4.03 -9.52 -23.16
CA GLN A 285 -2.60 -9.28 -23.39
C GLN A 285 -2.02 -8.47 -22.24
N MET A 286 -1.01 -9.02 -21.56
CA MET A 286 -0.33 -8.35 -20.45
C MET A 286 1.04 -7.86 -20.92
N TYR A 287 1.29 -6.56 -20.70
CA TYR A 287 2.53 -5.90 -21.08
C TYR A 287 3.51 -5.84 -19.91
N TYR A 288 4.79 -5.98 -20.23
CA TYR A 288 5.85 -5.87 -19.24
C TYR A 288 6.11 -4.40 -18.92
N GLU A 289 5.97 -4.03 -17.65
CA GLU A 289 6.24 -2.70 -17.16
C GLU A 289 7.67 -2.64 -16.60
N ALA A 290 8.59 -2.26 -17.47
CA ALA A 290 10.03 -2.32 -17.21
C ALA A 290 10.53 -1.30 -16.18
N ARG A 291 9.81 -0.20 -15.96
CA ARG A 291 10.25 0.86 -15.05
C ARG A 291 9.94 0.49 -13.60
N ASN A 292 11.01 0.31 -12.82
CA ASN A 292 11.06 0.10 -11.37
C ASN A 292 10.27 -1.09 -10.80
N SER A 293 9.38 -1.72 -11.54
CA SER A 293 8.37 -2.64 -10.98
C SER A 293 8.54 -4.06 -11.51
N MET A 294 9.10 -4.19 -12.71
CA MET A 294 9.48 -5.47 -13.32
C MET A 294 8.32 -6.48 -13.25
N ALA A 295 7.16 -6.08 -13.77
CA ALA A 295 5.92 -6.82 -13.58
C ALA A 295 4.96 -6.70 -14.75
N TYR A 296 3.93 -7.54 -14.67
CA TYR A 296 2.73 -7.51 -15.50
C TYR A 296 1.51 -7.36 -14.59
N GLY A 297 0.51 -6.58 -15.03
CA GLY A 297 -0.73 -6.37 -14.28
C GLY A 297 -1.97 -6.70 -15.11
N ALA A 298 -3.01 -7.20 -14.46
CA ALA A 298 -4.34 -7.34 -15.03
C ALA A 298 -5.42 -7.27 -13.93
N PRO A 299 -6.59 -6.64 -14.17
CA PRO A 299 -7.75 -6.82 -13.31
C PRO A 299 -8.39 -8.21 -13.49
N VAL A 300 -8.91 -8.79 -12.42
CA VAL A 300 -9.52 -10.12 -12.40
C VAL A 300 -10.72 -10.12 -11.47
N LEU A 301 -11.64 -11.06 -11.66
CA LEU A 301 -12.83 -11.25 -10.84
C LEU A 301 -12.54 -12.28 -9.75
N VAL A 302 -12.95 -11.97 -8.52
CA VAL A 302 -12.94 -12.94 -7.40
C VAL A 302 -13.74 -14.18 -7.79
N GLY A 303 -13.18 -15.36 -7.52
CA GLY A 303 -13.76 -16.65 -7.89
C GLY A 303 -13.57 -17.04 -9.36
N GLY A 304 -12.98 -16.14 -10.17
CA GLY A 304 -12.71 -16.37 -11.58
C GLY A 304 -11.71 -17.50 -11.82
N LYS A 305 -11.86 -18.14 -12.98
CA LYS A 305 -10.94 -19.18 -13.47
C LYS A 305 -10.19 -18.62 -14.67
N TYR A 306 -8.89 -18.49 -14.52
CA TYR A 306 -8.01 -17.88 -15.50
C TYR A 306 -6.95 -18.85 -15.99
N LYS A 307 -6.51 -18.66 -17.23
CA LYS A 307 -5.33 -19.33 -17.78
C LYS A 307 -4.32 -18.28 -18.17
N LEU A 308 -3.12 -18.40 -17.62
CA LEU A 308 -1.97 -17.55 -17.96
C LEU A 308 -1.03 -18.35 -18.87
N SER A 309 -0.59 -17.70 -19.94
CA SER A 309 0.26 -18.28 -20.97
C SER A 309 1.30 -17.27 -21.48
N GLY A 310 2.42 -17.78 -21.97
CA GLY A 310 3.54 -16.97 -22.42
C GLY A 310 4.86 -17.74 -22.33
N SER A 311 5.94 -17.05 -22.68
CA SER A 311 7.30 -17.50 -22.41
C SER A 311 7.72 -17.06 -21.00
N TRP A 312 8.79 -17.65 -20.45
CA TRP A 312 9.29 -17.30 -19.11
C TRP A 312 10.80 -17.05 -19.17
N ALA A 313 11.22 -15.79 -18.99
CA ALA A 313 12.63 -15.38 -18.98
C ALA A 313 13.28 -15.54 -17.59
N GLY A 314 12.88 -16.58 -16.85
CA GLY A 314 13.34 -16.88 -15.49
C GLY A 314 12.19 -17.09 -14.52
N ASN A 315 12.49 -16.94 -13.23
CA ASN A 315 11.51 -17.20 -12.18
C ASN A 315 10.47 -16.07 -12.09
N MET A 316 9.21 -16.44 -11.90
CA MET A 316 8.10 -15.51 -11.69
C MET A 316 7.45 -15.74 -10.33
N VAL A 317 6.97 -14.66 -9.72
CA VAL A 317 6.08 -14.70 -8.56
C VAL A 317 4.72 -14.18 -9.00
N ILE A 318 3.65 -14.91 -8.70
CA ILE A 318 2.30 -14.53 -9.07
C ILE A 318 1.53 -14.16 -7.80
N ASP A 319 0.96 -12.97 -7.82
CA ASP A 319 0.36 -12.30 -6.67
C ASP A 319 -1.08 -11.90 -7.02
N PHE A 320 -2.03 -12.32 -6.19
CA PHE A 320 -3.44 -12.01 -6.36
C PHE A 320 -3.92 -11.14 -5.21
N SER A 321 -4.22 -9.87 -5.50
CA SER A 321 -4.86 -8.93 -4.57
C SER A 321 -4.21 -8.79 -3.18
N ASP A 322 -4.82 -8.01 -2.29
CA ASP A 322 -4.46 -7.94 -0.87
C ASP A 322 -5.61 -8.32 0.06
N ASP A 323 -5.22 -8.65 1.29
CA ASP A 323 -6.09 -9.07 2.37
C ASP A 323 -6.93 -7.92 2.94
N LEU A 324 -6.49 -6.68 2.78
CA LEU A 324 -7.19 -5.47 3.22
C LEU A 324 -8.59 -5.41 2.62
N LEU A 325 -8.73 -5.62 1.31
CA LEU A 325 -10.04 -5.63 0.66
C LEU A 325 -10.90 -6.79 1.16
N GLY A 326 -10.35 -8.00 1.27
CA GLY A 326 -11.10 -9.15 1.80
C GLY A 326 -11.62 -8.90 3.22
N GLN A 327 -10.79 -8.31 4.09
CA GLN A 327 -11.20 -7.93 5.45
C GLN A 327 -12.30 -6.85 5.43
N TYR A 328 -12.14 -5.81 4.62
CA TYR A 328 -13.11 -4.72 4.48
C TYR A 328 -14.48 -5.20 3.98
N PHE A 329 -14.49 -6.06 2.96
CA PHE A 329 -15.71 -6.59 2.37
C PHE A 329 -16.33 -7.74 3.18
N GLY A 330 -15.66 -8.26 4.21
CA GLY A 330 -16.12 -9.42 4.99
C GLY A 330 -15.93 -10.75 4.26
N THR A 331 -15.00 -10.79 3.31
CA THR A 331 -14.65 -11.90 2.43
C THR A 331 -13.14 -12.21 2.53
N PRO A 332 -12.62 -12.60 3.72
CA PRO A 332 -11.17 -12.76 3.92
C PRO A 332 -10.52 -13.91 3.13
N ASN A 333 -11.33 -14.78 2.50
CA ASN A 333 -10.88 -15.94 1.73
C ASN A 333 -11.10 -15.73 0.22
N GLU A 334 -10.99 -14.49 -0.27
CA GLU A 334 -11.03 -14.22 -1.69
C GLU A 334 -9.93 -15.00 -2.43
N GLU A 335 -10.32 -15.70 -3.49
CA GLU A 335 -9.43 -16.53 -4.28
C GLU A 335 -9.75 -16.47 -5.77
N ILE A 336 -8.78 -16.86 -6.60
CA ILE A 336 -8.98 -17.19 -8.01
C ILE A 336 -8.32 -18.53 -8.33
N THR A 337 -8.81 -19.21 -9.36
CA THR A 337 -8.11 -20.35 -9.94
C THR A 337 -7.24 -19.89 -11.10
N LEU A 338 -5.93 -20.10 -11.01
CA LEU A 338 -5.01 -19.83 -12.10
C LEU A 338 -4.45 -21.13 -12.68
N GLN A 339 -4.50 -21.26 -14.00
CA GLN A 339 -3.87 -22.33 -14.75
C GLN A 339 -2.65 -21.82 -15.53
N VAL A 340 -1.52 -22.51 -15.41
CA VAL A 340 -0.34 -22.30 -16.28
C VAL A 340 0.11 -23.66 -16.81
N GLY A 341 0.12 -23.81 -18.14
CA GLY A 341 0.32 -25.10 -18.77
C GLY A 341 -0.74 -26.12 -18.33
N ARG A 342 -0.32 -27.20 -17.69
CA ARG A 342 -1.20 -28.25 -17.14
C ARG A 342 -1.50 -28.10 -15.65
N SER A 343 -0.75 -27.25 -14.95
CA SER A 343 -0.88 -27.06 -13.50
C SER A 343 -1.95 -26.02 -13.19
N LYS A 344 -2.70 -26.24 -12.11
CA LYS A 344 -3.73 -25.34 -11.61
C LYS A 344 -3.49 -25.06 -10.13
N CYS A 345 -3.57 -23.79 -9.73
CA CYS A 345 -3.40 -23.35 -8.36
C CYS A 345 -4.56 -22.43 -7.96
N GLN A 346 -4.94 -22.48 -6.68
CA GLN A 346 -5.72 -21.42 -6.07
C GLN A 346 -4.76 -20.35 -5.57
N LEU A 347 -5.01 -19.10 -5.95
CA LEU A 347 -4.29 -17.94 -5.43
C LEU A 347 -5.21 -17.23 -4.44
N HIS A 348 -4.66 -16.77 -3.31
CA HIS A 348 -5.46 -16.17 -2.25
C HIS A 348 -5.06 -14.72 -2.02
N ALA A 349 -6.05 -13.85 -1.81
CA ALA A 349 -5.82 -12.46 -1.44
C ALA A 349 -5.07 -12.32 -0.09
N SER A 350 -5.12 -13.37 0.73
CA SER A 350 -4.46 -13.47 2.04
C SER A 350 -3.00 -13.95 1.99
N ASP A 351 -2.44 -14.20 0.80
CA ASP A 351 -1.02 -14.54 0.65
C ASP A 351 -0.13 -13.39 1.21
N ASP A 352 1.01 -13.73 1.83
CA ASP A 352 1.80 -12.76 2.60
C ASP A 352 2.54 -11.72 1.73
N ARG A 353 2.07 -10.47 1.80
CA ARG A 353 2.56 -9.35 1.00
C ARG A 353 3.62 -8.47 1.67
N ARG A 354 4.14 -8.84 2.85
CA ARG A 354 5.06 -7.96 3.63
C ARG A 354 6.32 -7.53 2.87
N PHE A 355 6.74 -8.31 1.87
CA PHE A 355 7.91 -7.99 1.03
C PHE A 355 7.58 -7.17 -0.21
N LEU A 356 6.31 -6.88 -0.49
CA LEU A 356 5.92 -6.06 -1.63
C LEU A 356 6.16 -4.60 -1.31
N SER A 357 7.16 -4.05 -1.99
CA SER A 357 7.38 -2.61 -2.11
C SER A 357 6.57 -2.06 -3.29
N PRO A 358 6.49 -0.73 -3.49
CA PRO A 358 5.93 -0.17 -4.72
C PRO A 358 6.57 -0.76 -5.99
N THR A 359 7.87 -1.07 -5.89
CA THR A 359 8.70 -1.68 -6.94
C THR A 359 8.65 -3.21 -7.00
N GLY A 360 7.71 -3.84 -6.28
CA GLY A 360 7.57 -5.30 -6.23
C GLY A 360 8.29 -5.99 -5.07
N PRO A 361 8.43 -7.33 -5.11
CA PRO A 361 8.91 -8.13 -3.98
C PRO A 361 10.41 -7.98 -3.70
N VAL A 362 10.75 -7.77 -2.42
CA VAL A 362 12.11 -7.67 -1.90
C VAL A 362 12.21 -8.53 -0.64
N PRO A 363 12.63 -9.82 -0.62
CA PRO A 363 13.39 -10.64 -1.58
C PRO A 363 12.62 -11.18 -2.80
N ARG A 364 13.36 -11.55 -3.86
CA ARG A 364 12.80 -12.17 -5.08
C ARG A 364 12.27 -13.61 -4.92
N ILE A 365 12.42 -14.24 -3.75
CA ILE A 365 11.87 -15.58 -3.48
C ILE A 365 10.84 -15.42 -2.36
N VAL A 366 9.57 -15.49 -2.73
CA VAL A 366 8.43 -15.43 -1.81
C VAL A 366 7.76 -16.80 -1.81
N ARG A 367 7.99 -17.60 -0.77
CA ARG A 367 7.50 -18.98 -0.70
C ARG A 367 6.00 -19.10 -0.42
N THR A 368 5.35 -18.00 -0.07
CA THR A 368 3.91 -17.97 0.23
C THR A 368 3.04 -17.80 -1.02
N HIS A 369 3.65 -17.55 -2.18
CA HIS A 369 2.95 -17.24 -3.43
C HIS A 369 3.08 -18.38 -4.44
N ALA A 370 2.18 -18.39 -5.43
CA ALA A 370 2.41 -19.21 -6.61
C ALA A 370 3.60 -18.68 -7.40
N ARG A 371 4.31 -19.59 -8.06
CA ARG A 371 5.56 -19.27 -8.73
C ARG A 371 5.75 -20.06 -10.00
N ILE A 372 6.51 -19.50 -10.92
CA ILE A 372 7.04 -20.22 -12.05
C ILE A 372 8.54 -20.34 -11.80
N GLU A 373 9.03 -21.54 -11.53
CA GLU A 373 10.45 -21.84 -11.31
C GLU A 373 10.89 -22.85 -12.37
N ASP A 374 11.94 -22.51 -13.13
CA ASP A 374 12.44 -23.34 -14.23
C ASP A 374 11.34 -23.79 -15.23
N GLY A 375 10.41 -22.88 -15.52
CA GLY A 375 9.27 -23.11 -16.42
C GLY A 375 8.15 -23.97 -15.83
N LYS A 376 8.25 -24.41 -14.57
CA LYS A 376 7.22 -25.17 -13.87
C LYS A 376 6.38 -24.25 -13.00
N PHE A 377 5.07 -24.35 -13.14
CA PHE A 377 4.14 -23.63 -12.27
C PHE A 377 3.91 -24.43 -10.99
N GLU A 378 4.32 -23.83 -9.88
CA GLU A 378 4.23 -24.38 -8.54
C GLU A 378 3.22 -23.57 -7.72
N CYS A 379 2.29 -24.28 -7.10
CA CYS A 379 1.32 -23.66 -6.21
C CYS A 379 1.99 -23.20 -4.93
N PRO A 380 1.44 -22.16 -4.27
CA PRO A 380 1.87 -21.84 -2.93
C PRO A 380 1.71 -23.10 -2.08
N PRO A 381 2.63 -23.37 -1.14
CA PRO A 381 2.43 -24.43 -0.19
C PRO A 381 1.08 -24.15 0.46
N ARG A 382 0.11 -25.05 0.24
CA ARG A 382 -1.17 -24.96 0.93
C ARG A 382 -0.82 -24.75 2.38
N SER A 383 -1.21 -23.61 2.94
CA SER A 383 -1.36 -23.49 4.37
C SER A 383 -2.41 -24.54 4.74
N GLY A 384 -2.00 -25.80 4.84
CA GLY A 384 -2.83 -26.86 5.33
C GLY A 384 -3.27 -26.35 6.67
N ARG A 385 -4.56 -25.98 6.75
CA ARG A 385 -5.28 -25.46 7.91
C ARG A 385 -4.26 -25.13 8.99
N SER A 386 -3.60 -23.97 8.85
CA SER A 386 -2.52 -23.60 9.76
C SER A 386 -3.04 -23.96 11.15
N THR A 387 -2.45 -24.99 11.75
CA THR A 387 -2.54 -25.15 13.18
C THR A 387 -1.77 -23.94 13.64
N ALA A 388 -2.49 -22.80 13.74
CA ALA A 388 -1.98 -21.43 13.83
C ALA A 388 -0.64 -21.51 14.54
N PRO A 389 0.50 -21.37 13.84
CA PRO A 389 1.76 -22.08 14.11
C PRO A 389 1.96 -22.09 15.61
N THR A 390 1.54 -23.16 16.33
CA THR A 390 1.04 -23.06 17.74
C THR A 390 1.73 -21.91 18.41
N SER A 391 1.11 -20.72 18.38
CA SER A 391 1.92 -19.53 18.60
C SER A 391 2.53 -19.73 19.97
N ASN A 392 3.84 -19.51 20.10
CA ASN A 392 4.46 -19.62 21.43
C ASN A 392 3.74 -18.66 22.41
N CYS A 393 2.97 -17.71 21.88
CA CYS A 393 2.05 -16.79 22.53
C CYS A 393 0.74 -17.42 23.08
N SER A 394 0.40 -18.67 22.75
CA SER A 394 -0.68 -19.43 23.41
C SER A 394 -0.47 -19.59 24.92
N LYS A 395 0.78 -19.45 25.39
CA LYS A 395 1.18 -19.46 26.81
C LYS A 395 0.99 -18.11 27.51
N LEU A 396 0.58 -17.05 26.80
CA LEU A 396 0.35 -15.74 27.40
C LEU A 396 -0.85 -15.79 28.36
N ALA A 397 -0.60 -15.59 29.64
CA ALA A 397 -1.63 -15.57 30.67
C ALA A 397 -2.25 -14.18 30.80
N GLY A 398 -3.51 -14.09 31.23
CA GLY A 398 -4.14 -12.80 31.46
C GLY A 398 -4.55 -12.05 30.19
N VAL A 399 -4.75 -12.76 29.08
CA VAL A 399 -5.26 -12.16 27.83
C VAL A 399 -6.73 -11.77 28.01
N GLN A 400 -7.02 -10.47 27.86
CA GLN A 400 -8.37 -9.91 27.83
C GLN A 400 -8.95 -9.91 26.41
N ALA A 401 -8.11 -9.69 25.39
CA ALA A 401 -8.46 -9.75 23.98
C ALA A 401 -7.22 -10.09 23.13
N SER A 402 -7.40 -10.88 22.08
CA SER A 402 -6.37 -11.07 21.04
C SER A 402 -6.48 -9.93 20.01
N CYS A 403 -5.36 -9.31 19.70
CA CYS A 403 -5.23 -8.13 18.84
C CYS A 403 -4.46 -8.41 17.56
N SER A 404 -4.07 -9.66 17.34
CA SER A 404 -3.49 -10.17 16.09
C SER A 404 -3.97 -11.59 15.82
N ALA A 405 -3.91 -12.01 14.56
CA ALA A 405 -4.33 -13.35 14.14
C ALA A 405 -3.43 -14.47 14.71
N ASP A 406 -2.16 -14.17 14.99
CA ASP A 406 -1.21 -15.11 15.61
C ASP A 406 -1.34 -15.19 17.15
N GLY A 407 -2.18 -14.35 17.77
CA GLY A 407 -2.35 -14.30 19.22
C GLY A 407 -1.15 -13.73 19.98
N CYS A 408 -0.17 -13.15 19.29
CA CYS A 408 1.03 -12.60 19.89
C CYS A 408 0.90 -11.14 20.31
N LYS A 409 -0.02 -10.39 19.69
CA LYS A 409 -0.46 -9.07 20.13
C LYS A 409 -1.72 -9.22 20.96
N VAL A 410 -1.66 -8.88 22.23
CA VAL A 410 -2.75 -9.10 23.16
C VAL A 410 -2.98 -7.90 24.06
N ARG A 411 -4.24 -7.69 24.44
CA ARG A 411 -4.57 -6.85 25.57
C ARG A 411 -4.38 -7.65 26.85
N ALA A 412 -3.34 -7.38 27.61
CA ALA A 412 -3.05 -8.01 28.88
C ALA A 412 -3.82 -7.34 30.02
N LYS A 413 -4.46 -8.13 30.89
CA LYS A 413 -5.09 -7.69 32.15
C LYS A 413 -4.14 -7.91 33.32
N GLY A 414 -4.35 -7.15 34.40
CA GLY A 414 -3.54 -7.29 35.62
C GLY A 414 -2.14 -6.69 35.50
N MET A 415 -1.95 -5.74 34.59
CA MET A 415 -0.64 -5.13 34.28
C MET A 415 -0.18 -4.09 35.32
N LYS A 416 -0.83 -4.01 36.49
CA LYS A 416 -0.47 -3.03 37.53
C LYS A 416 0.96 -3.29 38.00
N ARG A 417 1.87 -2.33 37.77
CA ARG A 417 3.32 -2.45 38.04
C ARG A 417 4.05 -3.54 37.23
N LYS A 418 3.46 -4.01 36.13
CA LYS A 418 4.07 -5.01 35.24
C LYS A 418 4.26 -4.43 33.85
N THR A 419 5.47 -4.54 33.31
CA THR A 419 5.82 -4.05 31.97
C THR A 419 5.46 -5.09 30.90
N CYS A 420 5.38 -4.70 29.63
CA CYS A 420 5.18 -5.68 28.56
C CYS A 420 6.38 -6.63 28.42
N SER A 421 7.61 -6.16 28.68
CA SER A 421 8.80 -7.01 28.79
C SER A 421 8.63 -8.12 29.83
N ALA A 422 8.19 -7.77 31.04
CA ALA A 422 7.93 -8.75 32.09
C ALA A 422 6.75 -9.68 31.74
N TYR A 423 5.70 -9.15 31.12
CA TYR A 423 4.55 -9.93 30.67
C TYR A 423 4.92 -10.99 29.63
N CYS A 424 5.69 -10.62 28.59
CA CYS A 424 6.14 -11.57 27.59
C CYS A 424 7.14 -12.59 28.18
N ALA A 425 8.02 -12.14 29.10
CA ALA A 425 9.02 -13.00 29.72
C ALA A 425 8.41 -14.16 30.53
N ASP A 426 7.24 -13.97 31.16
CA ASP A 426 6.52 -15.04 31.86
C ASP A 426 6.15 -16.22 30.94
N ALA A 427 5.96 -15.96 29.65
CA ALA A 427 5.71 -16.98 28.64
C ALA A 427 6.99 -17.43 27.90
N SER A 428 8.17 -17.05 28.39
CA SER A 428 9.47 -17.23 27.71
C SER A 428 9.53 -16.55 26.33
N LEU A 429 8.91 -15.37 26.22
CA LEU A 429 8.90 -14.54 25.01
C LEU A 429 9.55 -13.18 25.26
N PHE A 430 9.88 -12.49 24.18
CA PHE A 430 10.41 -11.13 24.16
C PHE A 430 9.31 -10.14 23.77
N CYS A 431 9.28 -8.99 24.43
CA CYS A 431 8.40 -7.90 23.99
C CYS A 431 8.99 -7.24 22.74
N VAL A 432 8.18 -7.12 21.70
CA VAL A 432 8.52 -6.44 20.43
C VAL A 432 7.69 -5.17 20.20
N GLY A 433 6.64 -4.97 21.00
CA GLY A 433 5.84 -3.75 20.96
C GLY A 433 4.92 -3.60 22.18
N ALA A 434 4.62 -2.36 22.54
CA ALA A 434 3.74 -2.04 23.66
C ALA A 434 2.94 -0.77 23.36
N TRP A 435 1.66 -0.76 23.74
CA TRP A 435 0.75 0.36 23.47
C TRP A 435 -0.23 0.61 24.62
N ALA A 436 -0.62 1.87 24.80
CA ALA A 436 -1.73 2.23 25.66
C ALA A 436 -3.07 1.89 24.95
N PRO A 437 -4.03 1.27 25.64
CA PRO A 437 -5.35 1.02 25.07
C PRO A 437 -6.21 2.30 25.06
N ALA A 438 -6.81 2.66 23.91
CA ALA A 438 -7.70 3.83 23.78
C ALA A 438 -9.04 3.65 24.50
N LYS A 439 -9.48 2.41 24.70
CA LYS A 439 -10.78 2.08 25.32
C LYS A 439 -10.64 1.05 26.43
N PRO A 440 -11.60 0.92 27.37
CA PRO A 440 -11.57 -0.09 28.45
C PRO A 440 -11.65 -1.55 27.98
N ARG A 441 -12.10 -1.80 26.75
CA ARG A 441 -12.18 -3.11 26.09
C ARG A 441 -11.73 -3.00 24.63
N GLY A 442 -11.32 -4.11 24.03
CA GLY A 442 -10.89 -4.18 22.64
C GLY A 442 -9.40 -3.86 22.43
N CYS A 443 -8.99 -3.84 21.16
CA CYS A 443 -7.59 -3.76 20.72
C CYS A 443 -7.21 -2.39 20.13
N GLN A 444 -8.07 -1.39 20.30
CA GLN A 444 -7.80 -0.03 19.85
C GLN A 444 -6.68 0.59 20.69
N VAL A 445 -5.70 1.15 19.99
CA VAL A 445 -4.52 1.81 20.57
C VAL A 445 -4.78 3.30 20.70
N ASP A 446 -4.34 3.87 21.82
CA ASP A 446 -4.26 5.32 22.00
C ASP A 446 -2.98 5.82 21.31
N ALA A 447 -3.15 6.46 20.16
CA ALA A 447 -2.04 6.90 19.32
C ALA A 447 -1.28 8.10 19.92
N ASP A 448 -1.89 8.84 20.86
CA ASP A 448 -1.28 10.02 21.47
C ASP A 448 -0.35 9.66 22.64
N VAL A 449 -0.39 8.41 23.12
CA VAL A 449 0.42 7.94 24.25
C VAL A 449 1.55 7.03 23.77
N ARG A 450 2.77 7.56 23.77
CA ARG A 450 3.99 6.77 23.51
C ARG A 450 4.29 5.85 24.68
N VAL A 451 4.54 4.58 24.35
CA VAL A 451 4.79 3.50 25.30
C VAL A 451 5.88 2.60 24.75
N THR A 452 6.83 2.23 25.60
CA THR A 452 7.84 1.21 25.33
C THR A 452 7.56 -0.08 26.08
N CYS A 453 8.24 -1.16 25.68
CA CYS A 453 8.12 -2.47 26.32
C CYS A 453 8.46 -2.46 27.82
N ASP A 454 9.32 -1.54 28.25
CA ASP A 454 9.81 -1.42 29.64
C ASP A 454 9.01 -0.42 30.47
N ASP A 455 8.03 0.26 29.89
CA ASP A 455 7.20 1.22 30.62
C ASP A 455 6.13 0.50 31.43
N ALA A 456 6.12 0.74 32.74
CA ALA A 456 5.05 0.26 33.61
C ALA A 456 3.77 1.08 33.39
N PRO A 457 2.61 0.47 33.11
CA PRO A 457 1.38 1.21 32.90
C PRO A 457 0.86 1.79 34.23
N ALA A 458 0.32 3.00 34.19
CA ALA A 458 -0.43 3.60 35.30
C ALA A 458 -1.76 2.85 35.57
N GLY A 459 -2.30 2.16 34.57
CA GLY A 459 -3.58 1.44 34.61
C GLY A 459 -3.46 -0.09 34.83
N LYS A 460 -4.62 -0.77 34.77
CA LYS A 460 -4.74 -2.24 34.96
C LYS A 460 -4.56 -3.05 33.67
N ALA A 461 -4.46 -2.40 32.51
CA ALA A 461 -4.38 -3.06 31.21
C ALA A 461 -3.36 -2.39 30.29
N ARG A 462 -2.77 -3.19 29.40
CA ARG A 462 -1.79 -2.77 28.40
C ARG A 462 -1.95 -3.64 27.15
N ILE A 463 -1.65 -3.12 25.97
CA ILE A 463 -1.52 -3.96 24.77
C ILE A 463 -0.04 -4.28 24.60
N CYS A 464 0.31 -5.56 24.55
CA CYS A 464 1.68 -6.05 24.41
C CYS A 464 1.77 -6.97 23.19
N GLU A 465 2.84 -6.86 22.44
CA GLU A 465 3.18 -7.81 21.37
C GLU A 465 4.45 -8.58 21.76
N CYS A 466 4.35 -9.91 21.75
CA CYS A 466 5.40 -10.82 22.18
C CYS A 466 5.91 -11.67 21.02
N SER A 467 7.19 -12.05 21.03
CA SER A 467 7.81 -12.92 20.02
C SER A 467 8.80 -13.89 20.66
N ALA A 468 8.99 -15.07 20.05
CA ALA A 468 10.01 -16.03 20.48
C ALA A 468 11.43 -15.63 20.04
N GLU A 469 11.54 -14.72 19.06
CA GLU A 469 12.82 -14.22 18.57
C GLU A 469 13.24 -13.00 19.39
N LYS A 470 14.42 -13.11 20.01
CA LYS A 470 15.03 -11.99 20.73
C LYS A 470 15.52 -10.97 19.70
N GLU A 471 15.06 -9.73 19.80
CA GLU A 471 15.74 -8.62 19.11
C GLU A 471 17.18 -8.57 19.64
N ASP A 472 18.15 -8.96 18.80
CA ASP A 472 19.52 -9.29 19.22
C ASP A 472 20.34 -8.01 19.52
N ARG A 473 20.00 -7.33 20.63
CA ARG A 473 20.57 -6.02 21.01
C ARG A 473 21.95 -6.08 21.69
N ARG A 474 22.60 -7.22 21.92
CA ARG A 474 23.77 -7.26 22.88
C ARG A 474 24.96 -8.19 22.58
N ARG A 475 25.40 -8.41 21.33
CA ARG A 475 26.63 -9.21 21.06
C ARG A 475 27.78 -8.59 20.27
N ARG A 476 27.82 -7.27 20.02
CA ARG A 476 28.97 -6.63 19.34
C ARG A 476 29.66 -5.49 20.10
N GLY A 477 29.46 -5.40 21.42
CA GLY A 477 30.10 -4.39 22.28
C GLY A 477 31.49 -4.74 22.84
N GLY A 478 32.07 -5.92 22.56
CA GLY A 478 33.28 -6.33 23.27
C GLY A 478 34.16 -7.29 22.51
N ARG A 479 34.95 -6.79 21.54
CA ARG A 479 36.22 -7.41 21.06
C ARG A 479 36.91 -6.61 19.94
N ARG A 480 37.06 -5.28 20.05
CA ARG A 480 37.95 -4.52 19.13
C ARG A 480 38.76 -3.39 19.78
N GLY A 481 38.82 -3.33 21.11
CA GLY A 481 39.72 -2.43 21.83
C GLY A 481 41.05 -3.11 22.16
N ARG A 482 41.89 -3.40 21.17
CA ARG A 482 43.33 -3.76 21.34
C ARG A 482 44.04 -4.00 19.99
N GLN A 483 43.85 -3.13 18.99
CA GLN A 483 44.70 -3.22 17.78
C GLN A 483 44.78 -1.94 16.93
N ARG A 484 44.54 -0.77 17.53
CA ARG A 484 44.72 0.52 16.86
C ARG A 484 45.54 1.48 17.73
N ASP A 485 46.76 1.08 18.04
CA ASP A 485 47.72 1.98 18.71
C ASP A 485 49.14 1.91 18.11
N ARG A 486 49.27 1.46 16.86
CA ARG A 486 50.59 1.35 16.18
C ARG A 486 50.66 1.92 14.75
N ARG A 487 49.67 2.69 14.29
CA ARG A 487 49.70 3.30 12.94
C ARG A 487 49.43 4.81 12.91
N ARG A 488 49.89 5.54 13.93
CA ARG A 488 50.08 7.00 13.86
C ARG A 488 51.58 7.31 13.90
N ARG A 489 52.27 7.06 12.79
CA ARG A 489 53.55 7.68 12.44
C ARG A 489 53.75 7.47 10.93
N ARG A 490 53.99 8.58 10.24
CA ARG A 490 54.33 8.75 8.80
C ARG A 490 53.16 9.09 7.88
N GLY A 491 53.26 10.25 7.25
CA GLY A 491 52.57 10.59 6.01
C GLY A 491 51.86 11.94 6.01
N GLY A 492 52.60 13.03 6.10
CA GLY A 492 52.11 14.35 5.69
C GLY A 492 52.21 14.50 4.16
N GLY A 493 51.24 15.20 3.57
CA GLY A 493 51.22 15.63 2.16
C GLY A 493 50.09 16.65 1.93
N PRO A 494 50.27 17.64 1.05
CA PRO A 494 49.72 19.01 1.17
C PRO A 494 48.36 19.23 0.47
N PRO A 495 47.68 20.40 0.70
CA PRO A 495 46.33 20.65 0.19
C PRO A 495 46.32 21.15 -1.26
N GLY A 496 45.39 20.63 -2.05
CA GLY A 496 45.07 21.12 -3.40
C GLY A 496 43.99 22.22 -3.39
N PRO A 497 43.96 23.11 -4.40
CA PRO A 497 43.34 24.42 -4.29
C PRO A 497 41.85 24.48 -4.65
N LEU A 498 41.21 25.53 -4.12
CA LEU A 498 39.83 25.97 -4.32
C LEU A 498 39.54 26.36 -5.79
N LEU A 499 38.35 25.97 -6.27
CA LEU A 499 37.76 26.49 -7.52
C LEU A 499 36.85 27.68 -7.18
N PRO A 500 36.84 28.76 -8.01
CA PRO A 500 36.00 29.93 -7.79
C PRO A 500 34.59 29.80 -8.39
N ALA A 501 33.75 30.75 -7.98
CA ALA A 501 32.28 30.90 -8.09
C ALA A 501 31.63 30.66 -9.45
#